data_AF-A0A954EVJ9-F1
#
_entry.id   AF-A0A954EVJ9-F1
#
_cell.length_a   1.000
_cell.length_b   1.000
_cell.length_c   1.000
_cell.angle_alpha   90.00
_cell.angle_beta   90.00
_cell.angle_gamma   90.00
#
_symmetry.space_group_name_H-M   'P 1'
#
loop_
_entity.id
_entity.type
_entity.pdbx_description
1 polymer ?
#
loop_
_entity_poly.entity_id
_entity_poly.type
_entity_poly.pdbx_seq_one_letter_code
_entity_poly.pdbx_strand_id
1 'polypeptide(L)'
;MTQAAIAFAVLICLAIPVLGQISNDNVSNGESKVGTIAEAEKGPDEPLFEAVVDNTWLTHEETPAYYALLEKARQTPVSEIRQQGRELVSKRKEQTRLPTFVDIWKNPKEWRGKPVFLKGHVLQTVEYDPAPNDYGIDTLYESSLFIDDSQGHPITVVFTEKPDNLPLGGELVDGVEVAGYFFKVFWYPSSDKQTREAPLILAKTVSVRSPKSFGPVIPPGVSWTAIGLLAVAIVFGLWRMKSLDQERRRKQRERVAKESPPEFVEP
;
A
#
# COMPACT_ATOMS: atom_id res chain seq x y z
N MET A 1 -10.70 30.33 -4.12
CA MET A 1 -9.59 29.73 -3.33
C MET A 1 -9.13 28.51 -4.10
N THR A 2 -8.11 28.70 -4.93
CA THR A 2 -7.58 27.72 -5.89
C THR A 2 -6.43 26.96 -5.23
N GLN A 3 -6.63 25.69 -4.88
CA GLN A 3 -5.54 24.81 -4.48
C GLN A 3 -4.83 24.30 -5.74
N ALA A 4 -3.57 24.70 -5.88
CA ALA A 4 -2.67 24.22 -6.92
C ALA A 4 -2.28 22.76 -6.63
N ALA A 5 -2.79 21.85 -7.46
CA ALA A 5 -2.24 20.51 -7.59
C ALA A 5 -0.94 20.62 -8.38
N ILE A 6 0.20 20.54 -7.69
CA ILE A 6 1.52 20.50 -8.33
C ILE A 6 1.76 19.04 -8.74
N ALA A 7 1.38 18.74 -9.98
CA ALA A 7 1.67 17.49 -10.66
C ALA A 7 3.07 17.59 -11.28
N PHE A 8 3.99 16.71 -10.88
CA PHE A 8 5.18 16.42 -11.67
C PHE A 8 5.45 14.92 -11.59
N ALA A 9 5.35 14.28 -12.75
CA ALA A 9 5.74 12.91 -12.97
C ALA A 9 7.23 12.73 -12.65
N VAL A 10 7.59 11.56 -12.11
CA VAL A 10 8.97 11.05 -12.18
C VAL A 10 9.21 10.74 -13.65
N LEU A 11 9.52 11.79 -14.41
CA LEU A 11 9.89 11.69 -15.80
C LEU A 11 11.32 11.11 -15.80
N ILE A 12 11.45 9.79 -15.90
CA ILE A 12 12.69 9.14 -16.31
C ILE A 12 12.89 9.46 -17.80
N CYS A 13 13.02 10.74 -18.13
CA CYS A 13 13.66 11.16 -19.37
C CYS A 13 15.15 11.19 -19.07
N LEU A 14 15.89 10.33 -19.77
CA LEU A 14 17.34 10.37 -19.87
C LEU A 14 17.79 11.76 -20.35
N ALA A 15 17.96 12.71 -19.44
CA ALA A 15 18.58 13.99 -19.70
C ALA A 15 20.08 13.83 -19.50
N ILE A 16 20.78 13.45 -20.59
CA ILE A 16 22.24 13.43 -20.67
C ILE A 16 22.73 14.85 -20.96
N PRO A 17 23.56 15.49 -20.11
CA PRO A 17 24.48 16.50 -20.58
C PRO A 17 25.77 15.81 -21.05
N VAL A 18 26.00 15.84 -22.36
CA VAL A 18 27.27 15.53 -23.00
C VAL A 18 28.30 16.58 -22.58
N LEU A 19 29.24 16.23 -21.71
CA LEU A 19 30.54 16.89 -21.48
C LEU A 19 31.30 15.98 -20.48
N GLY A 20 32.24 15.12 -20.87
CA GLY A 20 33.47 15.45 -21.57
C GLY A 20 34.52 15.94 -20.57
N GLN A 21 35.35 15.03 -20.03
CA GLN A 21 36.80 15.20 -19.83
C GLN A 21 37.41 14.00 -19.08
N ILE A 22 38.58 13.63 -19.55
CA ILE A 22 39.46 12.54 -19.17
C ILE A 22 40.20 12.90 -17.87
N SER A 23 40.38 11.94 -16.96
CA SER A 23 41.60 11.90 -16.14
C SER A 23 41.87 10.46 -15.68
N ASN A 24 42.92 9.90 -16.26
CA ASN A 24 43.68 8.78 -15.69
C ASN A 24 44.24 9.22 -14.33
N ASP A 25 44.25 8.31 -13.36
CA ASP A 25 45.40 8.16 -12.48
C ASP A 25 45.49 6.70 -11.97
N ASN A 26 46.66 6.13 -12.26
CA ASN A 26 47.19 4.87 -11.75
C ASN A 26 47.43 4.98 -10.25
N VAL A 27 46.97 4.00 -9.44
CA VAL A 27 47.67 3.61 -8.20
C VAL A 27 47.68 2.09 -8.05
N SER A 28 48.85 1.64 -7.64
CA SER A 28 49.42 0.30 -7.57
C SER A 28 48.88 -0.62 -6.47
N ASN A 29 48.84 -1.92 -6.83
CA ASN A 29 49.44 -3.07 -6.15
C ASN A 29 49.06 -3.42 -4.69
N GLY A 30 48.62 -4.67 -4.51
CA GLY A 30 48.39 -5.28 -3.20
C GLY A 30 47.86 -6.71 -3.31
N GLU A 31 48.74 -7.66 -3.64
CA GLU A 31 48.46 -9.09 -3.51
C GLU A 31 48.19 -9.46 -2.04
N SER A 32 47.08 -10.16 -1.80
CA SER A 32 46.89 -11.02 -0.63
C SER A 32 46.08 -12.23 -1.07
N LYS A 33 46.70 -13.41 -0.98
CA LYS A 33 46.07 -14.71 -1.24
C LYS A 33 45.46 -15.27 0.04
N VAL A 34 44.46 -16.13 -0.21
CA VAL A 34 43.95 -17.24 0.60
C VAL A 34 42.72 -16.95 1.46
N GLY A 35 41.62 -17.51 0.99
CA GLY A 35 40.37 -17.67 1.72
C GLY A 35 39.30 -18.19 0.76
N THR A 36 39.47 -19.41 0.25
CA THR A 36 38.48 -20.13 -0.56
C THR A 36 37.21 -20.31 0.28
N ILE A 37 36.25 -19.42 0.09
CA ILE A 37 34.86 -19.57 0.53
C ILE A 37 34.04 -19.81 -0.72
N ALA A 38 33.43 -21.00 -0.73
CA ALA A 38 32.28 -21.42 -1.51
C ALA A 38 31.97 -20.57 -2.74
N GLU A 39 32.35 -21.11 -3.89
CA GLU A 39 31.80 -20.77 -5.19
C GLU A 39 30.28 -20.98 -5.13
N ALA A 40 29.58 -19.93 -4.71
CA ALA A 40 28.13 -19.85 -4.76
C ALA A 40 27.74 -20.02 -6.22
N GLU A 41 26.92 -21.03 -6.50
CA GLU A 41 26.42 -21.31 -7.85
C GLU A 41 25.94 -20.01 -8.50
N LYS A 42 26.75 -19.50 -9.43
CA LYS A 42 26.40 -18.41 -10.33
C LYS A 42 25.20 -18.87 -11.14
N GLY A 43 24.02 -18.33 -10.82
CA GLY A 43 22.81 -18.62 -11.56
C GLY A 43 22.96 -18.22 -13.04
N PRO A 44 22.22 -18.85 -13.96
CA PRO A 44 22.34 -18.64 -15.41
C PRO A 44 22.05 -17.19 -15.88
N ASP A 45 21.49 -16.35 -15.02
CA ASP A 45 21.09 -14.96 -15.33
C ASP A 45 22.19 -13.92 -14.99
N GLU A 46 23.36 -14.34 -14.51
CA GLU A 46 24.40 -13.43 -14.00
C GLU A 46 25.02 -12.44 -15.00
N PRO A 47 25.30 -12.77 -16.28
CA PRO A 47 25.85 -11.78 -17.22
C PRO A 47 24.84 -10.66 -17.55
N LEU A 48 23.54 -10.89 -17.34
CA LEU A 48 22.51 -9.88 -17.59
C LEU A 48 22.63 -8.69 -16.60
N PHE A 49 23.09 -8.95 -15.38
CA PHE A 49 23.10 -7.95 -14.31
C PHE A 49 24.49 -7.35 -14.04
N GLU A 50 25.49 -7.63 -14.88
CA GLU A 50 26.87 -7.15 -14.70
C GLU A 50 26.98 -5.62 -14.72
N ALA A 51 26.18 -4.96 -15.56
CA ALA A 51 26.12 -3.50 -15.65
C ALA A 51 25.30 -2.85 -14.51
N VAL A 52 24.58 -3.64 -13.71
CA VAL A 52 23.64 -3.11 -12.71
C VAL A 52 24.36 -2.76 -11.40
N VAL A 53 24.39 -1.47 -11.08
CA VAL A 53 25.09 -0.93 -9.89
C VAL A 53 24.09 -0.27 -8.95
N ASP A 54 24.03 -0.70 -7.69
CA ASP A 54 23.14 -0.07 -6.70
C ASP A 54 23.57 1.34 -6.33
N ASN A 55 22.63 2.13 -5.82
CA ASN A 55 22.83 3.48 -5.30
C ASN A 55 23.42 4.42 -6.36
N THR A 56 22.94 4.26 -7.59
CA THR A 56 23.25 5.13 -8.73
C THR A 56 21.97 5.44 -9.48
N TRP A 57 22.03 6.41 -10.39
CA TRP A 57 20.97 6.64 -11.36
C TRP A 57 20.74 5.39 -12.23
N LEU A 58 19.53 5.27 -12.79
CA LEU A 58 19.30 4.30 -13.85
C LEU A 58 20.05 4.74 -15.11
N THR A 59 20.95 3.91 -15.63
CA THR A 59 21.79 4.27 -16.78
C THR A 59 21.36 3.53 -18.06
N HIS A 60 21.87 3.99 -19.20
CA HIS A 60 21.55 3.36 -20.48
C HIS A 60 22.10 1.93 -20.57
N GLU A 61 23.26 1.67 -19.99
CA GLU A 61 23.91 0.36 -19.95
C GLU A 61 23.09 -0.69 -19.19
N GLU A 62 22.21 -0.26 -18.28
CA GLU A 62 21.30 -1.11 -17.51
C GLU A 62 20.01 -1.46 -18.29
N THR A 63 19.77 -0.79 -19.41
CA THR A 63 18.54 -0.92 -20.23
C THR A 63 18.27 -2.35 -20.69
N PRO A 64 19.26 -3.13 -21.20
CA PRO A 64 19.03 -4.51 -21.59
C PRO A 64 18.53 -5.38 -20.42
N ALA A 65 19.13 -5.21 -19.24
CA ALA A 65 18.76 -5.94 -18.02
C ALA A 65 17.36 -5.56 -17.54
N TYR A 66 17.06 -4.25 -17.56
CA TYR A 66 15.79 -3.68 -17.15
C TYR A 66 14.63 -4.25 -17.98
N TYR A 67 14.72 -4.18 -19.31
CA TYR A 67 13.64 -4.66 -20.18
C TYR A 67 13.57 -6.18 -20.27
N ALA A 68 14.70 -6.88 -20.22
CA ALA A 68 14.68 -8.35 -20.12
C ALA A 68 13.94 -8.82 -18.86
N LEU A 69 14.11 -8.12 -17.73
CA LEU A 69 13.44 -8.46 -16.48
C LEU A 69 11.94 -8.09 -16.49
N LEU A 70 11.56 -6.98 -17.14
CA LEU A 70 10.14 -6.68 -17.41
C LEU A 70 9.50 -7.73 -18.32
N GLU A 71 10.19 -8.18 -19.36
CA GLU A 71 9.69 -9.23 -20.24
C GLU A 71 9.54 -10.56 -19.50
N LYS A 72 10.53 -10.93 -18.68
CA LYS A 72 10.44 -12.08 -17.77
C LYS A 72 9.21 -11.97 -16.86
N ALA A 73 8.92 -10.78 -16.34
CA ALA A 73 7.71 -10.54 -15.54
C ALA A 73 6.42 -10.71 -16.36
N ARG A 74 6.37 -10.25 -17.61
CA ARG A 74 5.20 -10.41 -18.51
C ARG A 74 4.89 -11.88 -18.84
N GLN A 75 5.95 -12.67 -19.07
CA GLN A 75 5.87 -14.07 -19.48
C GLN A 75 5.62 -15.03 -18.31
N THR A 76 6.07 -14.69 -17.10
CA THR A 76 5.91 -15.55 -15.92
C THR A 76 4.52 -15.38 -15.31
N PRO A 77 3.79 -16.48 -15.00
CA PRO A 77 2.51 -16.39 -14.30
C PRO A 77 2.63 -15.63 -12.97
N VAL A 78 1.76 -14.63 -12.75
CA VAL A 78 1.79 -13.80 -11.53
C VAL A 78 1.66 -14.64 -10.25
N SER A 79 0.93 -15.76 -10.29
CA SER A 79 0.82 -16.69 -9.17
C SER A 79 2.16 -17.34 -8.79
N GLU A 80 3.00 -17.62 -9.77
CA GLU A 80 4.32 -18.22 -9.58
C GLU A 80 5.29 -17.20 -8.96
N ILE A 81 5.39 -16.00 -9.54
CA ILE A 81 6.20 -14.90 -8.98
C ILE A 81 5.79 -14.63 -7.52
N ARG A 82 4.47 -14.60 -7.27
CA ARG A 82 3.92 -14.40 -5.93
C ARG A 82 4.31 -15.51 -4.97
N GLN A 83 4.27 -16.78 -5.41
CA GLN A 83 4.68 -17.91 -4.58
C GLN A 83 6.18 -17.84 -4.26
N GLN A 84 7.02 -17.77 -5.28
CA GLN A 84 8.48 -17.73 -5.13
C GLN A 84 8.92 -16.50 -4.32
N GLY A 85 8.31 -15.35 -4.54
CA GLY A 85 8.59 -14.12 -3.80
C GLY A 85 8.23 -14.22 -2.32
N ARG A 86 7.13 -14.90 -1.97
CA ARG A 86 6.81 -15.19 -0.56
C ARG A 86 7.82 -16.10 0.09
N GLU A 87 8.20 -17.18 -0.61
CA GLU A 87 9.18 -18.14 -0.12
C GLU A 87 10.54 -17.46 0.12
N LEU A 88 11.00 -16.64 -0.83
CA LEU A 88 12.24 -15.88 -0.68
C LEU A 88 12.18 -14.90 0.49
N VAL A 89 11.10 -14.11 0.60
CA VAL A 89 10.94 -13.14 1.69
C VAL A 89 10.95 -13.84 3.05
N SER A 90 10.23 -14.95 3.21
CA SER A 90 10.23 -15.73 4.45
C SER A 90 11.63 -16.26 4.78
N LYS A 91 12.29 -16.89 3.81
CA LYS A 91 13.66 -17.42 3.97
C LYS A 91 14.65 -16.33 4.38
N ARG A 92 14.62 -15.17 3.70
CA ARG A 92 15.49 -14.04 4.00
C ARG A 92 15.25 -13.49 5.41
N LYS A 93 13.99 -13.33 5.82
CA LYS A 93 13.64 -12.90 7.19
C LYS A 93 14.21 -13.85 8.25
N GLU A 94 14.13 -15.16 8.03
CA GLU A 94 14.70 -16.15 8.95
C GLU A 94 16.22 -16.08 9.03
N GLN A 95 16.88 -15.90 7.87
CA GLN A 95 18.34 -15.85 7.74
C GLN A 95 18.95 -14.58 8.33
N THR A 96 18.39 -13.41 8.02
CA THR A 96 18.99 -12.12 8.38
C THR A 96 18.41 -11.53 9.67
N ARG A 97 17.22 -11.98 10.09
CA ARG A 97 16.44 -11.40 11.20
C ARG A 97 16.15 -9.90 11.01
N LEU A 98 16.19 -9.42 9.77
CA LEU A 98 15.87 -8.04 9.42
C LEU A 98 14.43 -7.92 8.87
N PRO A 99 13.78 -6.76 9.03
CA PRO A 99 12.61 -6.41 8.24
C PRO A 99 12.93 -6.46 6.73
N THR A 100 11.93 -6.77 5.90
CA THR A 100 12.12 -6.98 4.45
C THR A 100 12.68 -5.75 3.78
N PHE A 101 12.12 -4.57 4.07
CA PHE A 101 12.61 -3.33 3.48
C PHE A 101 14.09 -3.09 3.81
N VAL A 102 14.45 -3.23 5.09
CA VAL A 102 15.82 -3.03 5.58
C VAL A 102 16.78 -4.04 4.95
N ASP A 103 16.34 -5.28 4.77
CA ASP A 103 17.15 -6.32 4.17
C ASP A 103 17.39 -6.09 2.67
N ILE A 104 16.36 -5.69 1.92
CA ILE A 104 16.50 -5.30 0.51
C ILE A 104 17.49 -4.15 0.38
N TRP A 105 17.39 -3.15 1.26
CA TRP A 105 18.26 -1.98 1.24
C TRP A 105 19.71 -2.31 1.55
N LYS A 106 19.97 -3.14 2.57
CA LYS A 106 21.34 -3.48 3.01
C LYS A 106 22.01 -4.52 2.13
N ASN A 107 21.23 -5.43 1.55
CA ASN A 107 21.74 -6.60 0.82
C ASN A 107 21.17 -6.70 -0.60
N PRO A 108 21.18 -5.64 -1.43
CA PRO A 108 20.46 -5.62 -2.72
C PRO A 108 20.92 -6.70 -3.70
N LYS A 109 22.21 -7.07 -3.68
CA LYS A 109 22.77 -8.16 -4.49
C LYS A 109 22.06 -9.50 -4.25
N GLU A 110 21.62 -9.75 -3.02
CA GLU A 110 20.92 -10.99 -2.66
C GLU A 110 19.48 -11.05 -3.19
N TRP A 111 18.94 -9.93 -3.65
CA TRP A 111 17.60 -9.80 -4.19
C TRP A 111 17.58 -9.60 -5.72
N ARG A 112 18.71 -9.21 -6.33
CA ARG A 112 18.79 -8.86 -7.76
C ARG A 112 18.28 -9.97 -8.66
N GLY A 113 17.33 -9.61 -9.53
CA GLY A 113 16.70 -10.52 -10.49
C GLY A 113 15.80 -11.58 -9.84
N LYS A 114 15.62 -11.58 -8.52
CA LYS A 114 14.83 -12.58 -7.79
C LYS A 114 13.38 -12.10 -7.57
N PRO A 115 12.42 -13.02 -7.55
CA PRO A 115 11.02 -12.68 -7.34
C PRO A 115 10.80 -12.15 -5.92
N VAL A 116 9.94 -11.15 -5.80
CA VAL A 116 9.55 -10.51 -4.55
C VAL A 116 8.03 -10.37 -4.50
N PHE A 117 7.48 -10.51 -3.30
CA PHE A 117 6.05 -10.27 -3.07
C PHE A 117 5.86 -9.35 -1.87
N LEU A 118 5.31 -8.16 -2.14
CA LEU A 118 5.14 -7.09 -1.17
C LEU A 118 3.68 -6.63 -1.10
N LYS A 119 3.31 -6.07 0.06
CA LYS A 119 1.96 -5.56 0.32
C LYS A 119 2.04 -4.23 1.04
N GLY A 120 1.18 -3.31 0.65
CA GLY A 120 1.15 -1.99 1.25
C GLY A 120 0.13 -1.08 0.58
N HIS A 121 0.44 0.21 0.58
CA HIS A 121 -0.37 1.24 -0.05
C HIS A 121 0.46 2.02 -1.08
N VAL A 122 -0.21 2.54 -2.10
CA VAL A 122 0.38 3.38 -3.14
C VAL A 122 -0.10 4.81 -2.94
N LEU A 123 0.81 5.78 -3.04
CA LEU A 123 0.46 7.21 -2.98
C LEU A 123 0.27 7.85 -4.35
N GLN A 124 0.99 7.34 -5.36
CA GLN A 124 0.98 7.92 -6.68
C GLN A 124 1.22 6.83 -7.72
N THR A 125 0.45 6.89 -8.81
CA THR A 125 0.70 6.12 -10.03
C THR A 125 0.81 7.07 -11.22
N VAL A 126 1.85 6.92 -12.03
CA VAL A 126 2.04 7.67 -13.27
C VAL A 126 2.19 6.72 -14.45
N GLU A 127 1.77 7.20 -15.62
CA GLU A 127 1.92 6.52 -16.90
C GLU A 127 2.95 7.28 -17.75
N TYR A 128 3.79 6.56 -18.48
CA TYR A 128 4.80 7.16 -19.36
C TYR A 128 5.22 6.21 -20.48
N ASP A 129 5.76 6.82 -21.55
CA ASP A 129 6.32 6.09 -22.68
C ASP A 129 7.75 5.62 -22.34
N PRO A 130 8.07 4.34 -22.51
CA PRO A 130 9.40 3.80 -22.30
C PRO A 130 10.38 4.28 -23.37
N ALA A 131 11.68 4.18 -23.07
CA ALA A 131 12.71 4.26 -24.11
C ALA A 131 12.55 3.11 -25.13
N PRO A 132 13.03 3.28 -26.38
CA PRO A 132 12.99 2.22 -27.39
C PRO A 132 13.56 0.90 -26.85
N ASN A 133 12.86 -0.20 -27.10
CA ASN A 133 13.21 -1.53 -26.61
C ASN A 133 12.78 -2.60 -27.61
N ASP A 134 13.46 -3.75 -27.56
CA ASP A 134 13.23 -4.87 -28.49
C ASP A 134 12.04 -5.78 -28.09
N TYR A 135 11.33 -5.44 -27.00
CA TYR A 135 10.29 -6.29 -26.39
C TYR A 135 8.86 -5.79 -26.68
N GLY A 136 8.71 -4.72 -27.47
CA GLY A 136 7.41 -4.14 -27.79
C GLY A 136 6.66 -3.66 -26.56
N ILE A 137 7.39 -3.12 -25.57
CA ILE A 137 6.80 -2.45 -24.42
C ILE A 137 6.64 -0.98 -24.81
N ASP A 138 5.39 -0.54 -24.97
CA ASP A 138 5.08 0.81 -25.45
C ASP A 138 4.54 1.73 -24.34
N THR A 139 4.16 1.17 -23.19
CA THR A 139 3.62 1.92 -22.07
C THR A 139 4.11 1.29 -20.77
N LEU A 140 4.54 2.15 -19.84
CA LEU A 140 4.91 1.77 -18.49
C LEU A 140 4.13 2.59 -17.47
N TYR A 141 3.93 1.96 -16.32
CA TYR A 141 3.33 2.59 -15.17
C TYR A 141 4.31 2.52 -14.02
N GLU A 142 4.49 3.61 -13.30
CA GLU A 142 5.30 3.67 -12.09
C GLU A 142 4.41 3.96 -10.89
N SER A 143 4.64 3.28 -9.77
CA SER A 143 3.96 3.54 -8.50
C SER A 143 4.91 3.57 -7.32
N SER A 144 4.67 4.51 -6.41
CA SER A 144 5.37 4.61 -5.12
C SER A 144 4.64 3.75 -4.09
N LEU A 145 5.15 2.54 -3.86
CA LEU A 145 4.63 1.59 -2.87
C LEU A 145 5.27 1.83 -1.50
N PHE A 146 4.44 1.89 -0.46
CA PHE A 146 4.85 1.99 0.93
C PHE A 146 4.39 0.76 1.67
N ILE A 147 5.31 0.07 2.34
CA ILE A 147 5.04 -1.15 3.09
C ILE A 147 5.24 -0.88 4.59
N ASP A 148 4.62 -1.69 5.44
CA ASP A 148 4.57 -1.43 6.89
C ASP A 148 5.95 -1.22 7.53
N ASP A 149 7.00 -1.89 7.02
CA ASP A 149 8.36 -1.81 7.54
C ASP A 149 9.28 -0.83 6.79
N SER A 150 8.75 -0.02 5.86
CA SER A 150 9.55 0.94 5.09
C SER A 150 9.76 2.30 5.77
N GLN A 151 9.15 2.54 6.94
CA GLN A 151 9.30 3.79 7.71
C GLN A 151 9.03 5.07 6.88
N GLY A 152 8.12 5.00 5.92
CA GLY A 152 7.80 6.13 5.04
C GLY A 152 8.77 6.33 3.88
N HIS A 153 9.68 5.38 3.63
CA HIS A 153 10.46 5.33 2.40
C HIS A 153 9.69 4.56 1.31
N PRO A 154 9.66 5.05 0.06
CA PRO A 154 8.97 4.37 -1.01
C PRO A 154 9.81 3.21 -1.57
N ILE A 155 9.10 2.27 -2.18
CA ILE A 155 9.60 1.31 -3.15
C ILE A 155 9.01 1.73 -4.49
N THR A 156 9.86 1.95 -5.49
CA THR A 156 9.42 2.24 -6.85
C THR A 156 9.04 0.94 -7.54
N VAL A 157 7.81 0.86 -8.04
CA VAL A 157 7.30 -0.30 -8.75
C VAL A 157 6.98 0.12 -10.17
N VAL A 158 7.69 -0.42 -11.14
CA VAL A 158 7.37 -0.25 -12.56
C VAL A 158 6.69 -1.49 -13.09
N PHE A 159 5.59 -1.30 -13.81
CA PHE A 159 4.79 -2.38 -14.38
C PHE A 159 4.22 -2.05 -15.75
N THR A 160 3.86 -3.09 -16.50
CA THR A 160 3.48 -3.01 -17.92
C THR A 160 1.97 -2.97 -18.13
N GLU A 161 1.19 -3.48 -17.19
CA GLU A 161 -0.28 -3.57 -17.27
C GLU A 161 -0.91 -2.95 -16.02
N LYS A 162 -1.66 -1.84 -16.18
CA LYS A 162 -2.39 -1.20 -15.08
C LYS A 162 -3.74 -1.88 -14.87
N PRO A 163 -4.07 -2.31 -13.63
CA PRO A 163 -5.40 -2.81 -13.36
C PRO A 163 -6.43 -1.66 -13.42
N ASP A 164 -7.67 -1.98 -13.77
CA ASP A 164 -8.73 -0.99 -13.94
C ASP A 164 -9.03 -0.21 -12.65
N ASN A 165 -8.88 -0.87 -11.51
CA ASN A 165 -9.16 -0.33 -10.18
C ASN A 165 -7.97 0.41 -9.54
N LEU A 166 -6.89 0.67 -10.28
CA LEU A 166 -5.81 1.55 -9.85
C LEU A 166 -5.94 2.92 -10.56
N PRO A 167 -6.25 4.00 -9.82
CA PRO A 167 -6.29 5.36 -10.38
C PRO A 167 -4.89 5.84 -10.76
N LEU A 168 -4.83 6.73 -11.76
CA LEU A 168 -3.63 7.50 -12.08
C LEU A 168 -3.63 8.81 -11.27
N GLY A 169 -2.45 9.33 -10.95
CA GLY A 169 -2.26 10.53 -10.14
C GLY A 169 -1.93 10.22 -8.68
N GLY A 170 -2.14 11.19 -7.79
CA GLY A 170 -1.71 11.16 -6.39
C GLY A 170 -2.78 10.71 -5.39
N GLU A 171 -3.60 9.72 -5.75
CA GLU A 171 -4.61 9.15 -4.84
C GLU A 171 -4.01 8.03 -3.98
N LEU A 172 -4.26 8.08 -2.66
CA LEU A 172 -3.86 7.02 -1.74
C LEU A 172 -4.73 5.77 -1.99
N VAL A 173 -4.09 4.67 -2.38
CA VAL A 173 -4.73 3.38 -2.62
C VAL A 173 -4.16 2.36 -1.65
N ASP A 174 -5.00 1.82 -0.76
CA ASP A 174 -4.60 0.80 0.21
C ASP A 174 -4.81 -0.64 -0.33
N GLY A 175 -4.20 -1.62 0.31
CA GLY A 175 -4.37 -3.04 -0.01
C GLY A 175 -3.76 -3.44 -1.35
N VAL A 176 -2.72 -2.74 -1.79
CA VAL A 176 -1.98 -3.02 -3.02
C VAL A 176 -1.01 -4.17 -2.76
N GLU A 177 -1.03 -5.17 -3.63
CA GLU A 177 -0.08 -6.27 -3.66
C GLU A 177 0.75 -6.21 -4.94
N VAL A 178 2.05 -6.41 -4.79
CA VAL A 178 3.01 -6.40 -5.89
C VAL A 178 3.75 -7.72 -5.92
N ALA A 179 3.71 -8.39 -7.07
CA ALA A 179 4.54 -9.55 -7.38
C ALA A 179 5.40 -9.20 -8.59
N GLY A 180 6.71 -9.10 -8.39
CA GLY A 180 7.66 -8.69 -9.42
C GLY A 180 9.06 -9.20 -9.12
N TYR A 181 10.04 -8.66 -9.81
CA TYR A 181 11.46 -8.95 -9.60
C TYR A 181 12.16 -7.70 -9.09
N PHE A 182 13.00 -7.85 -8.08
CA PHE A 182 13.84 -6.75 -7.63
C PHE A 182 14.97 -6.49 -8.62
N PHE A 183 15.19 -5.22 -8.98
CA PHE A 183 16.20 -4.83 -9.96
C PHE A 183 17.46 -4.26 -9.27
N LYS A 184 17.32 -3.11 -8.61
CA LYS A 184 18.39 -2.41 -7.89
C LYS A 184 17.82 -1.45 -6.86
N VAL A 185 18.66 -0.92 -5.99
CA VAL A 185 18.38 0.37 -5.32
C VAL A 185 18.91 1.48 -6.24
N PHE A 186 18.11 2.48 -6.56
CA PHE A 186 18.51 3.55 -7.48
C PHE A 186 18.26 4.94 -6.89
N TRP A 187 18.95 5.93 -7.43
CA TRP A 187 18.74 7.34 -7.14
C TRP A 187 17.60 7.92 -7.96
N TYR A 188 16.75 8.72 -7.31
CA TYR A 188 15.68 9.47 -7.94
C TYR A 188 15.60 10.89 -7.40
N PRO A 189 15.09 11.85 -8.19
CA PRO A 189 14.85 13.20 -7.73
C PRO A 189 13.53 13.24 -6.95
N SER A 190 13.59 13.69 -5.70
CA SER A 190 12.40 13.90 -4.86
C SER A 190 11.85 15.32 -5.03
N SER A 191 10.59 15.54 -4.63
CA SER A 191 9.89 16.82 -4.75
C SER A 191 10.57 17.98 -4.00
N ASP A 192 11.34 17.65 -2.97
CA ASP A 192 12.18 18.57 -2.20
C ASP A 192 13.52 18.91 -2.88
N LYS A 193 13.71 18.51 -4.15
CA LYS A 193 14.94 18.65 -4.95
C LYS A 193 16.15 17.93 -4.33
N GLN A 194 15.91 16.99 -3.43
CA GLN A 194 16.95 16.14 -2.88
C GLN A 194 17.03 14.85 -3.68
N THR A 195 18.24 14.32 -3.82
CA THR A 195 18.44 12.97 -4.32
C THR A 195 18.10 11.99 -3.20
N ARG A 196 17.18 11.07 -3.49
CA ARG A 196 16.80 9.99 -2.58
C ARG A 196 17.06 8.65 -3.25
N GLU A 197 17.11 7.60 -2.44
CA GLU A 197 17.27 6.24 -2.92
C GLU A 197 15.97 5.46 -2.70
N ALA A 198 15.66 4.55 -3.62
CA ALA A 198 14.52 3.64 -3.48
C ALA A 198 14.85 2.28 -4.09
N PRO A 199 14.38 1.18 -3.49
CA PRO A 199 14.30 -0.11 -4.15
C PRO A 199 13.43 -0.01 -5.41
N LEU A 200 13.88 -0.59 -6.52
CA LEU A 200 13.15 -0.66 -7.78
C LEU A 200 12.71 -2.10 -8.06
N ILE A 201 11.41 -2.30 -8.25
CA ILE A 201 10.79 -3.57 -8.58
C ILE A 201 10.14 -3.48 -9.96
N LEU A 202 10.38 -4.49 -10.79
CA LEU A 202 9.82 -4.62 -12.13
C LEU A 202 8.77 -5.73 -12.13
N ALA A 203 7.56 -5.42 -12.55
CA ALA A 203 6.42 -6.33 -12.49
C ALA A 203 5.60 -6.34 -13.79
N LYS A 204 4.73 -7.33 -13.94
CA LYS A 204 3.72 -7.32 -15.00
C LYS A 204 2.61 -6.34 -14.67
N THR A 205 2.01 -6.50 -13.50
CA THR A 205 0.87 -5.73 -13.01
C THR A 205 0.89 -5.69 -11.48
N VAL A 206 0.02 -4.89 -10.89
CA VAL A 206 -0.24 -4.85 -9.44
C VAL A 206 -1.68 -5.28 -9.16
N SER A 207 -1.95 -5.75 -7.94
CA SER A 207 -3.29 -6.18 -7.54
C SER A 207 -3.80 -5.28 -6.42
N VAL A 208 -4.85 -4.50 -6.68
CA VAL A 208 -5.53 -3.72 -5.65
C VAL A 208 -6.65 -4.56 -5.05
N ARG A 209 -6.57 -4.89 -3.76
CA ARG A 209 -7.70 -5.56 -3.08
C ARG A 209 -8.80 -4.55 -2.83
N SER A 210 -10.01 -4.82 -3.31
CA SER A 210 -11.18 -4.05 -2.88
C SER A 210 -11.31 -4.15 -1.36
N PRO A 211 -11.53 -3.02 -0.64
CA PRO A 211 -11.76 -3.07 0.80
C PRO A 211 -12.95 -4.00 1.04
N LYS A 212 -12.76 -5.00 1.91
CA LYS A 212 -13.83 -5.88 2.36
C LYS A 212 -14.84 -4.95 3.03
N SER A 213 -16.00 -4.71 2.41
CA SER A 213 -16.99 -3.78 2.95
C SER A 213 -17.40 -4.27 4.34
N PHE A 214 -16.85 -3.67 5.39
CA PHE A 214 -17.34 -3.83 6.74
C PHE A 214 -18.62 -3.00 6.85
N GLY A 215 -19.68 -3.46 6.19
CA GLY A 215 -21.01 -3.01 6.56
C GLY A 215 -21.24 -3.42 8.01
N PRO A 216 -21.84 -2.57 8.87
CA PRO A 216 -22.21 -2.99 10.21
C PRO A 216 -23.14 -4.20 10.06
N VAL A 217 -22.65 -5.39 10.44
CA VAL A 217 -23.46 -6.59 10.55
C VAL A 217 -24.34 -6.40 11.77
N ILE A 218 -25.41 -5.62 11.63
CA ILE A 218 -26.46 -5.57 12.63
C ILE A 218 -27.16 -6.93 12.53
N PRO A 219 -27.03 -7.82 13.53
CA PRO A 219 -27.72 -9.09 13.49
C PRO A 219 -29.21 -8.81 13.38
N PRO A 220 -29.97 -9.51 12.52
CA PRO A 220 -31.39 -9.21 12.28
C PRO A 220 -32.28 -9.29 13.53
N GLY A 221 -31.77 -9.80 14.67
CA GLY A 221 -32.48 -9.82 15.96
C GLY A 221 -32.25 -8.61 16.87
N VAL A 222 -31.20 -7.80 16.67
CA VAL A 222 -30.86 -6.67 17.57
C VAL A 222 -31.76 -5.46 17.33
N SER A 223 -32.28 -5.30 16.12
CA SER A 223 -33.26 -4.24 15.81
C SER A 223 -34.59 -4.45 16.53
N TRP A 224 -35.10 -5.69 16.55
CA TRP A 224 -36.40 -6.00 17.16
C TRP A 224 -36.38 -5.94 18.69
N THR A 225 -35.27 -6.34 19.33
CA THR A 225 -35.14 -6.23 20.79
C THR A 225 -35.06 -4.78 21.24
N ALA A 226 -34.32 -3.93 20.54
CA ALA A 226 -34.24 -2.50 20.82
C ALA A 226 -35.60 -1.80 20.64
N ILE A 227 -36.33 -2.11 19.56
CA ILE A 227 -37.67 -1.58 19.30
C ILE A 227 -38.66 -2.09 20.37
N GLY A 228 -38.60 -3.36 20.74
CA GLY A 228 -39.44 -3.96 21.77
C GLY A 228 -39.22 -3.32 23.15
N LEU A 229 -37.97 -3.13 23.56
CA LEU A 229 -37.64 -2.47 24.82
C LEU A 229 -38.12 -1.01 24.86
N LEU A 230 -37.96 -0.29 23.76
CA LEU A 230 -38.45 1.09 23.64
C LEU A 230 -39.98 1.14 23.76
N ALA A 231 -40.71 0.25 23.07
CA ALA A 231 -42.16 0.17 23.16
C ALA A 231 -42.65 -0.17 24.58
N VAL A 232 -41.99 -1.12 25.26
CA VAL A 232 -42.29 -1.47 26.66
C VAL A 232 -42.05 -0.28 27.59
N ALA A 233 -40.95 0.45 27.42
CA ALA A 233 -40.66 1.64 28.22
C ALA A 233 -41.71 2.74 28.02
N ILE A 234 -42.18 2.95 26.79
CA ILE A 234 -43.26 3.91 26.48
C ILE A 234 -44.57 3.48 27.15
N VAL A 235 -44.98 2.22 26.98
CA VAL A 235 -46.21 1.69 27.60
C VAL A 235 -46.16 1.79 29.12
N PHE A 236 -45.03 1.42 29.72
CA PHE A 236 -44.82 1.50 31.16
C PHE A 236 -44.85 2.95 31.67
N GLY A 237 -44.24 3.88 30.94
CA GLY A 237 -44.29 5.32 31.23
C GLY A 237 -45.71 5.87 31.19
N LEU A 238 -46.47 5.54 30.15
CA LEU A 238 -47.88 5.95 30.01
C LEU A 238 -48.75 5.36 31.12
N TRP A 239 -48.56 4.09 31.47
CA TRP A 239 -49.29 3.42 32.56
C TRP A 239 -48.99 4.08 33.92
N ARG A 240 -47.72 4.39 34.21
CA ARG A 240 -47.31 5.07 35.44
C ARG A 240 -47.87 6.50 35.54
N MET A 241 -47.93 7.23 34.42
CA MET A 241 -48.57 8.56 34.42
C MET A 241 -50.07 8.47 34.69
N LYS A 242 -50.77 7.46 34.15
CA LYS A 242 -52.20 7.27 34.39
C LYS A 242 -52.52 6.85 35.82
N SER A 243 -51.70 6.01 36.45
CA SER A 243 -51.95 5.60 37.84
C SER A 243 -51.78 6.78 38.81
N LEU A 244 -50.83 7.67 38.55
CA LEU A 244 -50.64 8.90 39.33
C LEU A 244 -51.81 9.89 39.17
N ASP A 245 -52.44 9.93 38.00
CA ASP A 245 -53.62 10.79 37.78
C ASP A 245 -54.87 10.28 38.52
N GLN A 246 -55.01 8.96 38.68
CA GLN A 246 -56.12 8.38 39.46
C GLN A 246 -56.08 8.79 40.94
N GLU A 247 -54.90 8.85 41.55
CA GLU A 247 -54.76 9.32 42.93
C GLU A 247 -55.09 10.81 43.08
N ARG A 248 -54.71 11.64 42.10
CA ARG A 248 -55.04 13.08 42.11
C ARG A 248 -56.55 13.29 41.98
N ARG A 249 -57.20 12.58 41.06
CA ARG A 249 -58.66 12.63 40.89
C ARG A 249 -59.41 12.17 42.14
N ARG A 250 -58.91 11.14 42.84
CA ARG A 250 -59.51 10.67 44.09
C ARG A 250 -59.42 11.73 45.20
N LYS A 251 -58.23 12.33 45.40
CA LYS A 251 -58.06 13.43 46.36
C LYS A 251 -58.91 14.66 46.02
N GLN A 252 -59.09 14.96 44.74
CA GLN A 252 -59.93 16.08 44.31
C GLN A 252 -61.42 15.80 44.52
N ARG A 253 -61.89 14.57 44.26
CA ARG A 253 -63.25 14.14 44.58
C ARG A 253 -63.54 14.17 46.08
N GLU A 254 -62.59 13.71 46.90
CA GLU A 254 -62.71 13.77 48.37
C GLU A 254 -62.75 15.23 48.87
N ARG A 255 -61.98 16.14 48.27
CA ARG A 255 -62.04 17.59 48.58
C ARG A 255 -63.39 18.20 48.20
N VAL A 256 -63.85 17.96 46.97
CA VAL A 256 -65.14 18.48 46.49
C VAL A 256 -66.31 17.90 47.29
N ALA A 257 -66.27 16.61 47.65
CA ALA A 257 -67.30 16.00 48.50
C ALA A 257 -67.32 16.57 49.93
N LYS A 258 -66.16 17.00 50.45
CA LYS A 258 -66.05 17.63 51.78
C LYS A 258 -66.47 19.10 51.77
N GLU A 259 -66.35 19.77 50.62
CA GLU A 259 -66.72 21.19 50.42
C GLU A 259 -68.15 21.36 49.88
N SER A 260 -68.85 20.29 49.51
CA SER A 260 -70.25 20.36 49.06
C SER A 260 -71.17 20.65 50.27
N PRO A 261 -71.93 21.77 50.27
CA PRO A 261 -72.88 22.07 51.34
C PRO A 261 -73.95 20.98 51.45
N PRO A 262 -74.49 20.71 52.65
CA PRO A 262 -75.55 19.72 52.83
C PRO A 262 -76.75 20.07 51.93
N GLU A 263 -77.17 19.07 51.16
CA GLU A 263 -78.36 19.09 50.32
C GLU A 263 -79.57 19.51 51.17
N PHE A 264 -80.22 20.61 50.80
CA PHE A 264 -81.44 21.08 51.47
C PHE A 264 -82.53 20.03 51.27
N VAL A 265 -82.86 19.30 52.35
CA VAL A 265 -84.03 18.44 52.41
C VAL A 265 -85.24 19.33 52.69
N GLU A 266 -86.06 19.58 51.68
CA GLU A 266 -87.38 20.23 51.83
C GLU A 266 -88.43 19.19 52.24
N PRO A 267 -89.14 19.38 53.36
CA PRO A 267 -90.51 18.89 53.56
C PRO A 267 -91.57 19.97 53.24
#